data_AF-A0AAW8EXV8-F1
#
_entry.id   AF-A0AAW8EXV8-F1
#
_cell.length_a   1.000
_cell.length_b   1.000
_cell.length_c   1.000
_cell.angle_alpha   90.00
_cell.angle_beta   90.00
_cell.angle_gamma   90.00
#
_symmetry.space_group_name_H-M   'P 1'
#
loop_
_entity.id
_entity.type
_entity.pdbx_description
1 polymer ?
#
loop_
_entity_poly.entity_id
_entity_poly.type
_entity_poly.pdbx_seq_one_letter_code
_entity_poly.pdbx_strand_id
1 'polypeptide(L)'
;MAMSFEEFQGSLLNADQRAAMGIHLTDAEAHAVYAEAATAQAWYSYWLSTQPASAPPAEYVIAPAPYPGAAVDQPTVPISDPYAAQPTGFPTATTPYPDFASSMASAPPKKKHTALWVILSILLVLILAAIGTVVFAFATARHWTAIDVPEHPETFHTEEYDTGLYDVTMDEINPCWVNQDWTDCTNLYVASYNAACSGVSLTDSGSAVCTDYADMIEQMKAQDGEGYYVETLGGYGGLHQTAERATREVSNNDYTPAETHEAVCYLGFIGECGTSTRTTTG
;
A
#
# COMPACT_ATOMS: atom_id res chain seq x y z
N MET A 1 -6.48 11.26 23.83
CA MET A 1 -5.91 9.90 23.92
C MET A 1 -7.09 8.96 23.97
N ALA A 2 -7.12 7.92 23.12
CA ALA A 2 -8.14 6.88 23.21
C ALA A 2 -7.90 6.01 24.46
N MET A 3 -8.97 5.43 25.01
CA MET A 3 -8.87 4.43 26.09
C MET A 3 -8.49 3.06 25.51
N SER A 4 -7.98 2.15 26.34
CA SER A 4 -7.70 0.77 25.95
C SER A 4 -8.98 -0.05 25.72
N PHE A 5 -8.83 -1.23 25.09
CA PHE A 5 -9.94 -2.14 24.85
C PHE A 5 -10.53 -2.68 26.16
N GLU A 6 -9.68 -2.95 27.15
CA GLU A 6 -10.06 -3.44 28.47
C GLU A 6 -10.82 -2.37 29.28
N GLU A 7 -10.39 -1.10 29.21
CA GLU A 7 -11.14 0.02 29.78
C GLU A 7 -12.49 0.22 29.08
N PHE A 8 -12.53 0.11 27.75
CA PHE A 8 -13.76 0.19 26.96
C PHE A 8 -14.74 -0.93 27.35
N GLN A 9 -14.29 -2.18 27.38
CA GLN A 9 -15.14 -3.32 27.76
C GLN A 9 -15.64 -3.18 29.21
N GLY A 10 -14.82 -2.72 30.15
CA GLY A 10 -15.25 -2.41 31.51
C GLY A 10 -16.30 -1.30 31.57
N SER A 11 -16.15 -0.26 30.76
CA SER A 11 -17.07 0.89 30.74
C SER A 11 -18.43 0.62 30.09
N LEU A 12 -18.56 -0.42 29.26
CA LEU A 12 -19.88 -0.89 28.78
C LEU A 12 -20.82 -1.28 29.92
N LEU A 13 -20.29 -1.80 31.04
CA LEU A 13 -21.11 -2.19 32.19
C LEU A 13 -21.61 -1.01 33.04
N ASN A 14 -21.26 0.24 32.70
CA ASN A 14 -21.66 1.44 33.43
C ASN A 14 -22.42 2.42 32.52
N ALA A 15 -23.70 2.70 32.84
CA ALA A 15 -24.57 3.54 32.01
C ALA A 15 -24.07 4.99 31.83
N ASP A 16 -23.49 5.60 32.87
CA ASP A 16 -22.95 6.97 32.80
C ASP A 16 -21.71 7.01 31.89
N GLN A 17 -20.88 5.98 31.92
CA GLN A 17 -19.71 5.87 31.05
C GLN A 17 -20.09 5.55 29.60
N ARG A 18 -21.09 4.69 29.35
CA ARG A 18 -21.67 4.51 28.00
C ARG A 18 -22.18 5.83 27.43
N ALA A 19 -22.92 6.60 28.22
CA ALA A 19 -23.41 7.92 27.82
C ALA A 19 -22.26 8.91 27.54
N ALA A 20 -21.22 8.94 28.38
CA ALA A 20 -20.04 9.78 28.18
C ALA A 20 -19.23 9.41 26.92
N MET A 21 -19.30 8.17 26.47
CA MET A 21 -18.71 7.70 25.20
C MET A 21 -19.60 7.92 23.97
N GLY A 22 -20.85 8.37 24.13
CA GLY A 22 -21.84 8.47 23.04
C GLY A 22 -22.47 7.13 22.62
N ILE A 23 -22.37 6.09 23.46
CA ILE A 23 -22.82 4.73 23.14
C ILE A 23 -24.25 4.51 23.66
N HIS A 24 -25.20 4.54 22.74
CA HIS A 24 -26.62 4.36 23.02
C HIS A 24 -27.03 2.87 23.08
N LEU A 25 -26.51 2.16 24.09
CA LEU A 25 -26.92 0.78 24.41
C LEU A 25 -27.67 0.72 25.74
N THR A 26 -28.77 -0.05 25.77
CA THR A 26 -29.44 -0.44 27.02
C THR A 26 -28.54 -1.36 27.86
N ASP A 27 -28.84 -1.54 29.14
CA ASP A 27 -28.04 -2.42 29.99
C ASP A 27 -28.08 -3.89 29.52
N ALA A 28 -29.19 -4.35 28.93
CA ALA A 28 -29.30 -5.71 28.39
C ALA A 28 -28.38 -5.92 27.18
N GLU A 29 -28.38 -4.98 26.23
CA GLU A 29 -27.51 -5.02 25.05
C GLU A 29 -26.04 -4.86 25.45
N ALA A 30 -25.73 -3.97 26.40
CA ALA A 30 -24.38 -3.78 26.90
C ALA A 30 -23.81 -5.04 27.57
N HIS A 31 -24.63 -5.81 28.29
CA HIS A 31 -24.23 -7.11 28.83
C HIS A 31 -24.05 -8.17 27.72
N ALA A 32 -24.86 -8.15 26.66
CA ALA A 32 -24.70 -9.05 25.52
C ALA A 32 -23.40 -8.76 24.75
N VAL A 33 -23.12 -7.49 24.45
CA VAL A 33 -21.86 -7.04 23.82
C VAL A 33 -20.65 -7.37 24.72
N TYR A 34 -20.75 -7.16 26.03
CA TYR A 34 -19.69 -7.50 26.99
C TYR A 34 -19.37 -9.01 26.99
N ALA A 35 -20.39 -9.87 26.88
CA ALA A 35 -20.25 -11.32 26.98
C ALA A 35 -19.59 -11.98 25.76
N GLU A 36 -19.56 -11.32 24.60
CA GLU A 36 -19.00 -11.84 23.36
C GLU A 36 -17.81 -10.99 22.87
N ALA A 37 -16.60 -11.52 23.03
CA ALA A 37 -15.36 -10.78 22.77
C ALA A 37 -15.25 -10.23 21.33
N ALA A 38 -15.73 -10.98 20.32
CA ALA A 38 -15.73 -10.51 18.92
C ALA A 38 -16.66 -9.30 18.72
N THR A 39 -17.84 -9.34 19.33
CA THR A 39 -18.83 -8.26 19.27
C THR A 39 -18.35 -7.04 20.07
N ALA A 40 -17.76 -7.23 21.25
CA ALA A 40 -17.08 -6.14 21.98
C ALA A 40 -15.96 -5.49 21.15
N GLN A 41 -15.15 -6.28 20.44
CA GLN A 41 -14.05 -5.79 19.61
C GLN A 41 -14.56 -5.00 18.38
N ALA A 42 -15.64 -5.46 17.74
CA ALA A 42 -16.30 -4.70 16.67
C ALA A 42 -16.86 -3.35 17.17
N TRP A 43 -17.52 -3.33 18.32
CA TRP A 43 -18.00 -2.09 18.95
C TRP A 43 -16.87 -1.13 19.34
N TYR A 44 -15.73 -1.63 19.80
CA TYR A 44 -14.54 -0.82 20.09
C TYR A 44 -13.95 -0.21 18.80
N SER A 45 -13.83 -0.98 17.73
CA SER A 45 -13.36 -0.48 16.43
C SER A 45 -14.30 0.58 15.85
N TYR A 46 -15.62 0.37 15.94
CA TYR A 46 -16.62 1.38 15.56
C TYR A 46 -16.45 2.66 16.40
N TRP A 47 -16.39 2.55 17.73
CA TRP A 47 -16.23 3.69 18.62
C TRP A 47 -14.94 4.48 18.34
N LEU A 48 -13.81 3.81 18.10
CA LEU A 48 -12.56 4.46 17.69
C LEU A 48 -12.73 5.26 16.39
N SER A 49 -13.47 4.74 15.40
CA SER A 49 -13.75 5.46 14.14
C SER A 49 -14.65 6.69 14.32
N THR A 50 -15.48 6.71 15.37
CA THR A 50 -16.33 7.88 15.72
C THR A 50 -15.62 8.96 16.52
N GLN A 51 -14.39 8.74 16.98
CA GLN A 51 -13.64 9.79 17.69
C GLN A 51 -13.24 10.93 16.73
N PRO A 52 -13.37 12.20 17.15
CA PRO A 52 -12.87 13.31 16.35
C PRO A 52 -11.36 13.20 16.20
N ALA A 53 -10.89 13.06 14.96
CA ALA A 53 -9.47 13.06 14.65
C ALA A 53 -8.79 14.28 15.27
N SER A 54 -7.72 14.05 16.03
CA SER A 54 -6.96 15.14 16.65
C SER A 54 -6.34 15.99 15.55
N ALA A 55 -6.83 17.22 15.39
CA ALA A 55 -6.44 18.10 14.30
C ALA A 55 -4.90 18.25 14.25
N PRO A 56 -4.28 18.16 13.06
CA PRO A 56 -2.84 18.33 12.95
C PRO A 56 -2.44 19.72 13.47
N PRO A 57 -1.30 19.85 14.17
CA PRO A 57 -0.84 21.15 14.63
C PRO A 57 -0.65 22.08 13.44
N ALA A 58 -1.21 23.29 13.52
CA ALA A 58 -1.29 24.20 12.38
C ALA A 58 0.10 24.47 11.78
N GLU A 59 0.30 24.03 10.55
CA GLU A 59 1.57 24.13 9.85
C GLU A 59 1.86 25.60 9.54
N TYR A 60 2.92 26.15 10.14
CA TYR A 60 3.33 27.53 9.92
C TYR A 60 3.88 27.67 8.50
N VAL A 61 3.06 28.25 7.60
CA VAL A 61 3.46 28.55 6.22
C VAL A 61 4.58 29.58 6.22
N ILE A 62 5.83 29.10 6.14
CA ILE A 62 7.01 29.93 5.91
C ILE A 62 7.05 30.26 4.42
N ALA A 63 6.92 31.55 4.10
CA ALA A 63 6.98 32.02 2.71
C ALA A 63 8.38 31.75 2.09
N PRO A 64 8.47 31.39 0.81
CA PRO A 64 9.74 31.04 0.17
C PRO A 64 10.66 32.25 0.04
N ALA A 65 11.87 32.13 0.60
CA ALA A 65 12.93 33.13 0.43
C ALA A 65 13.62 32.96 -0.94
N PRO A 66 14.01 34.06 -1.62
CA PRO A 66 14.66 33.99 -2.92
C PRO A 66 16.14 33.55 -2.80
N TYR A 67 16.60 32.73 -3.75
CA TYR A 67 18.00 32.38 -3.95
C TYR A 67 18.87 33.61 -4.27
N PRO A 68 20.10 33.66 -3.73
CA PRO A 68 21.23 34.09 -4.56
C PRO A 68 22.54 33.32 -4.30
N GLY A 69 23.28 33.07 -5.39
CA GLY A 69 24.75 33.05 -5.38
C GLY A 69 25.45 31.79 -4.87
N ALA A 70 26.31 31.21 -5.72
CA ALA A 70 27.31 30.23 -5.30
C ALA A 70 28.54 30.91 -4.67
N ALA A 71 29.17 30.23 -3.73
CA ALA A 71 30.53 30.51 -3.26
C ALA A 71 31.27 29.18 -3.03
N VAL A 72 32.58 29.20 -3.21
CA VAL A 72 33.49 28.05 -3.04
C VAL A 72 34.16 28.17 -1.67
N ASP A 73 34.32 27.07 -0.94
CA ASP A 73 35.59 26.73 -0.26
C ASP A 73 35.59 25.33 0.36
N GLN A 74 36.80 24.77 0.46
CA GLN A 74 37.15 23.55 1.20
C GLN A 74 38.22 23.95 2.23
N PRO A 75 38.22 23.40 3.47
CA PRO A 75 39.23 22.37 3.72
C PRO A 75 38.90 21.29 4.78
N THR A 76 39.50 20.12 4.55
CA THR A 76 40.15 19.18 5.51
C THR A 76 39.69 19.09 6.97
N VAL A 77 39.34 17.87 7.41
CA VAL A 77 39.25 17.45 8.82
C VAL A 77 40.20 16.25 9.06
N PRO A 78 40.98 16.21 10.16
CA PRO A 78 41.87 15.09 10.49
C PRO A 78 41.18 13.98 11.30
N ILE A 79 41.67 12.74 11.22
CA ILE A 79 41.30 11.61 12.08
C ILE A 79 42.58 10.91 12.57
N SER A 80 42.59 10.47 13.84
CA SER A 80 43.74 9.90 14.55
C SER A 80 43.54 8.42 14.94
N ASP A 81 44.61 7.78 15.44
CA ASP A 81 44.72 6.35 15.75
C ASP A 81 43.74 5.81 16.82
N PRO A 82 43.72 4.48 17.04
CA PRO A 82 44.39 4.03 18.27
C PRO A 82 45.30 2.77 18.18
N TYR A 83 46.23 2.76 19.15
CA TYR A 83 46.99 1.68 19.81
C TYR A 83 46.43 0.23 19.77
N ALA A 84 47.20 -0.85 20.03
CA ALA A 84 48.66 -1.14 20.06
C ALA A 84 48.88 -2.60 20.57
N ALA A 85 50.03 -3.27 20.24
CA ALA A 85 50.73 -4.25 21.11
C ALA A 85 52.03 -4.85 20.49
N GLN A 86 52.99 -5.20 21.35
CA GLN A 86 54.25 -5.97 21.14
C GLN A 86 54.47 -6.84 22.42
N PRO A 87 55.56 -7.66 22.62
CA PRO A 87 56.74 -7.99 21.79
C PRO A 87 56.78 -9.53 21.47
N THR A 88 57.84 -10.35 21.32
CA THR A 88 59.32 -10.30 21.53
C THR A 88 60.02 -11.44 20.75
N GLY A 89 61.33 -11.38 20.45
CA GLY A 89 62.14 -12.57 20.13
C GLY A 89 63.50 -12.34 19.43
N PHE A 90 64.60 -12.78 20.05
CA PHE A 90 65.99 -12.81 19.54
C PHE A 90 66.49 -14.29 19.50
N PRO A 91 67.70 -14.69 19.03
CA PRO A 91 68.91 -13.90 18.67
C PRO A 91 69.67 -14.34 17.39
N THR A 92 70.82 -13.69 17.13
CA THR A 92 71.85 -14.05 16.12
C THR A 92 73.26 -14.04 16.73
N ALA A 93 74.21 -14.87 16.24
CA ALA A 93 75.59 -14.92 16.76
C ALA A 93 76.70 -15.21 15.72
N THR A 94 77.64 -14.25 15.58
CA THR A 94 79.12 -14.39 15.45
C THR A 94 79.80 -15.36 14.45
N THR A 95 80.36 -14.77 13.35
CA THR A 95 81.80 -14.76 12.89
C THR A 95 82.62 -16.09 12.74
N PRO A 96 83.87 -16.13 12.18
CA PRO A 96 84.72 -15.10 11.53
C PRO A 96 85.38 -15.45 10.14
N TYR A 97 85.94 -14.41 9.47
CA TYR A 97 87.17 -14.26 8.62
C TYR A 97 87.88 -15.46 7.91
N PRO A 98 88.67 -15.27 6.81
CA PRO A 98 89.63 -14.16 6.63
C PRO A 98 89.73 -13.44 5.27
N ASP A 99 90.48 -12.33 5.35
CA ASP A 99 90.87 -11.34 4.32
C ASP A 99 91.92 -11.85 3.32
N PHE A 100 91.95 -11.24 2.12
CA PHE A 100 93.17 -10.96 1.34
C PHE A 100 92.89 -9.89 0.27
N ALA A 101 93.82 -8.95 0.10
CA ALA A 101 93.59 -7.70 -0.65
C ALA A 101 94.19 -7.68 -2.07
N SER A 102 93.77 -6.66 -2.85
CA SER A 102 94.60 -5.80 -3.73
C SER A 102 94.20 -5.66 -5.22
N SER A 103 94.48 -4.45 -5.72
CA SER A 103 94.77 -4.06 -7.12
C SER A 103 93.63 -3.77 -8.13
N MET A 104 93.44 -2.46 -8.33
CA MET A 104 93.43 -1.72 -9.61
C MET A 104 92.79 -2.33 -10.89
N ALA A 105 91.70 -1.68 -11.31
CA ALA A 105 91.43 -1.17 -12.67
C ALA A 105 91.99 -1.89 -13.92
N SER A 106 91.08 -2.32 -14.80
CA SER A 106 91.31 -2.40 -16.25
C SER A 106 90.01 -2.17 -17.04
N ALA A 107 90.15 -1.74 -18.29
CA ALA A 107 89.07 -1.18 -19.12
C ALA A 107 88.09 -2.24 -19.67
N PRO A 108 86.84 -1.87 -20.02
CA PRO A 108 85.79 -2.84 -20.33
C PRO A 108 85.92 -3.45 -21.75
N PRO A 109 85.72 -4.78 -21.91
CA PRO A 109 85.52 -5.39 -23.22
C PRO A 109 84.20 -4.92 -23.84
N LYS A 110 84.20 -4.67 -25.15
CA LYS A 110 83.06 -4.04 -25.86
C LYS A 110 81.83 -4.96 -25.95
N LYS A 111 80.66 -4.35 -25.74
CA LYS A 111 79.30 -4.77 -26.14
C LYS A 111 79.06 -6.28 -26.33
N LYS A 112 78.20 -6.83 -25.49
CA LYS A 112 77.02 -7.55 -25.99
C LYS A 112 75.77 -6.84 -25.49
N HIS A 113 74.90 -6.44 -26.43
CA HIS A 113 73.59 -5.86 -26.11
C HIS A 113 72.64 -6.86 -25.41
N THR A 114 73.06 -8.11 -25.24
CA THR A 114 72.31 -9.23 -24.64
C THR A 114 71.65 -8.87 -23.31
N ALA A 115 72.29 -8.13 -22.41
CA ALA A 115 71.66 -7.71 -21.15
C ALA A 115 70.44 -6.79 -21.39
N LEU A 116 70.56 -5.83 -22.32
CA LEU A 116 69.48 -4.94 -22.72
C LEU A 116 68.38 -5.69 -23.49
N TRP A 117 68.74 -6.64 -24.36
CA TRP A 117 67.77 -7.51 -25.04
C TRP A 117 67.02 -8.44 -24.07
N VAL A 118 67.67 -8.95 -23.01
CA VAL A 118 67.01 -9.74 -21.95
C VAL A 118 66.02 -8.86 -21.17
N ILE A 119 66.42 -7.65 -20.75
CA ILE A 119 65.51 -6.71 -20.08
C ILE A 119 64.33 -6.34 -20.99
N LEU A 120 64.58 -6.06 -22.28
CA LEU A 120 63.54 -5.70 -23.24
C LEU A 120 62.62 -6.88 -23.58
N SER A 121 63.13 -8.12 -23.59
CA SER A 121 62.33 -9.34 -23.69
C SER A 121 61.47 -9.59 -22.46
N ILE A 122 61.99 -9.32 -21.25
CA ILE A 122 61.23 -9.44 -19.99
C ILE A 122 60.11 -8.39 -19.96
N LEU A 123 60.40 -7.14 -20.33
CA LEU A 123 59.40 -6.08 -20.46
C LEU A 123 58.33 -6.43 -21.51
N LEU A 124 58.72 -6.97 -22.66
CA LEU A 124 57.76 -7.43 -23.69
C LEU A 124 56.83 -8.52 -23.15
N VAL A 125 57.37 -9.51 -22.43
CA VAL A 125 56.56 -10.59 -21.81
C VAL A 125 55.65 -10.05 -20.71
N LEU A 126 56.10 -9.11 -19.88
CA LEU A 126 55.27 -8.47 -18.86
C LEU A 126 54.13 -7.63 -19.47
N ILE A 127 54.41 -6.89 -20.55
CA ILE A 127 53.41 -6.12 -21.30
C ILE A 127 52.37 -7.06 -21.94
N LEU A 128 52.81 -8.15 -22.58
CA LEU A 128 51.92 -9.15 -23.17
C LEU A 128 51.08 -9.88 -22.10
N ALA A 129 51.65 -10.17 -20.93
CA ALA A 129 50.91 -10.74 -19.81
C ALA A 129 49.84 -9.78 -19.27
N ALA A 130 50.16 -8.49 -19.12
CA ALA A 130 49.22 -7.45 -18.68
C ALA A 130 48.09 -7.22 -19.71
N ILE A 131 48.40 -7.20 -21.00
CA ILE A 131 47.38 -7.15 -22.07
C ILE A 131 46.51 -8.41 -22.02
N GLY A 132 47.11 -9.58 -21.83
CA GLY A 132 46.40 -10.85 -21.72
C GLY A 132 45.42 -10.90 -20.55
N THR A 133 45.81 -10.42 -19.35
CA THR A 133 44.91 -10.37 -18.19
C THR A 133 43.78 -9.35 -18.37
N VAL A 134 44.04 -8.20 -19.00
CA VAL A 134 42.99 -7.22 -19.35
C VAL A 134 41.99 -7.83 -20.33
N VAL A 135 42.45 -8.43 -21.43
CA VAL A 135 41.56 -9.07 -22.42
C VAL A 135 40.75 -10.21 -21.79
N PHE A 136 41.37 -11.02 -20.92
CA PHE A 136 40.66 -12.06 -20.18
C PHE A 136 39.61 -11.49 -19.22
N ALA A 137 39.90 -10.39 -18.51
CA ALA A 137 38.95 -9.74 -17.62
C ALA A 137 37.70 -9.23 -18.36
N PHE A 138 37.88 -8.57 -19.50
CA PHE A 138 36.76 -8.14 -20.35
C PHE A 138 36.01 -9.33 -20.97
N ALA A 139 36.72 -10.34 -21.48
CA ALA A 139 36.09 -11.51 -22.12
C ALA A 139 35.35 -12.46 -21.15
N THR A 140 35.59 -12.31 -19.84
CA THR A 140 34.91 -13.07 -18.76
C THR A 140 33.96 -12.20 -17.92
N ALA A 141 33.74 -10.95 -18.31
CA ALA A 141 32.83 -10.04 -17.63
C ALA A 141 31.40 -10.61 -17.65
N ARG A 142 30.74 -10.58 -16.49
CA ARG A 142 29.32 -10.91 -16.37
C ARG A 142 28.50 -9.64 -16.43
N HIS A 143 27.75 -9.49 -17.50
CA HIS A 143 26.75 -8.46 -17.69
C HIS A 143 25.40 -8.97 -17.17
N TRP A 144 24.67 -8.15 -16.43
CA TRP A 144 23.33 -8.44 -15.96
C TRP A 144 22.50 -7.16 -15.83
N THR A 145 21.18 -7.28 -15.92
CA THR A 145 20.27 -6.15 -15.67
C THR A 145 20.05 -6.05 -14.16
N ALA A 146 20.63 -5.03 -13.54
CA ALA A 146 20.32 -4.67 -12.16
C ALA A 146 18.95 -4.00 -12.09
N ILE A 147 18.23 -4.26 -10.99
CA ILE A 147 16.95 -3.62 -10.69
C ILE A 147 17.23 -2.67 -9.52
N ASP A 148 17.21 -1.37 -9.81
CA ASP A 148 17.46 -0.30 -8.84
C ASP A 148 16.18 0.01 -8.05
N VAL A 149 15.05 0.06 -8.77
CA VAL A 149 13.70 0.18 -8.20
C VAL A 149 12.86 -0.95 -8.80
N PRO A 150 12.24 -1.83 -7.98
CA PRO A 150 11.36 -2.87 -8.49
C PRO A 150 10.10 -2.26 -9.12
N GLU A 151 9.50 -2.98 -10.06
CA GLU A 151 8.20 -2.63 -10.64
C GLU A 151 7.16 -2.48 -9.53
N HIS A 152 6.45 -1.35 -9.52
CA HIS A 152 5.27 -1.17 -8.67
C HIS A 152 4.05 -1.56 -9.49
N PRO A 153 3.43 -2.74 -9.25
CA PRO A 153 2.21 -3.11 -9.95
C PRO A 153 1.08 -2.17 -9.56
N GLU A 154 0.18 -1.91 -10.50
CA GLU A 154 -0.99 -1.07 -10.27
C GLU A 154 -1.84 -1.62 -9.12
N THR A 155 -2.24 -0.75 -8.20
CA THR A 155 -3.16 -1.10 -7.11
C THR A 155 -4.58 -0.64 -7.42
N PHE A 156 -5.56 -1.34 -6.84
CA PHE A 156 -6.97 -1.15 -7.14
C PHE A 156 -7.79 -1.03 -5.85
N HIS A 157 -8.85 -0.23 -5.89
CA HIS A 157 -9.86 -0.11 -4.84
C HIS A 157 -11.26 -0.31 -5.42
N THR A 158 -12.19 -0.70 -4.54
CA THR A 158 -13.60 -0.84 -4.90
C THR A 158 -14.34 0.48 -4.65
N GLU A 159 -15.07 0.96 -5.66
CA GLU A 159 -16.01 2.08 -5.52
C GLU A 159 -17.45 1.60 -5.67
N GLU A 160 -18.33 2.01 -4.76
CA GLU A 160 -19.78 2.00 -5.01
C GLU A 160 -20.16 3.15 -5.95
N TYR A 161 -21.10 2.91 -6.86
CA TYR A 161 -21.74 3.94 -7.66
C TYR A 161 -23.23 3.64 -7.82
N ASP A 162 -24.06 4.68 -7.80
CA ASP A 162 -25.48 4.55 -8.12
C ASP A 162 -25.61 4.25 -9.63
N THR A 163 -26.38 3.21 -9.98
CA THR A 163 -26.55 2.74 -11.37
C THR A 163 -27.42 3.67 -12.22
N GLY A 164 -28.22 4.52 -11.56
CA GLY A 164 -29.34 5.26 -12.16
C GLY A 164 -30.65 4.45 -12.24
N LEU A 165 -30.64 3.19 -11.79
CA LEU A 165 -31.84 2.37 -11.58
C LEU A 165 -32.29 2.44 -10.11
N TYR A 166 -33.57 2.17 -9.88
CA TYR A 166 -34.17 2.07 -8.56
C TYR A 166 -34.87 0.73 -8.39
N ASP A 167 -34.62 0.07 -7.26
CA ASP A 167 -35.41 -1.06 -6.82
C ASP A 167 -36.63 -0.57 -6.02
N VAL A 168 -37.74 -1.29 -6.13
CA VAL A 168 -39.00 -0.95 -5.47
C VAL A 168 -39.50 -2.16 -4.69
N THR A 169 -39.67 -1.99 -3.39
CA THR A 169 -40.19 -3.00 -2.47
C THR A 169 -41.54 -2.56 -1.91
N MET A 170 -42.33 -3.52 -1.44
CA MET A 170 -43.60 -3.28 -0.77
C MET A 170 -43.46 -3.68 0.71
N ASP A 171 -43.97 -2.86 1.63
CA ASP A 171 -44.05 -3.20 3.05
C ASP A 171 -45.33 -3.99 3.40
N GLU A 172 -45.47 -4.39 4.66
CA GLU A 172 -46.67 -5.05 5.18
C GLU A 172 -47.69 -4.06 5.77
N ILE A 173 -47.49 -2.74 5.58
CA ILE A 173 -48.29 -1.67 6.20
C ILE A 173 -49.35 -1.21 5.20
N ASN A 174 -50.54 -1.80 5.31
CA ASN A 174 -51.67 -1.39 4.48
C ASN A 174 -51.95 0.13 4.66
N PRO A 175 -51.98 0.94 3.59
CA PRO A 175 -52.20 2.38 3.70
C PRO A 175 -53.65 2.74 4.07
N CYS A 176 -54.58 1.78 3.97
CA CYS A 176 -55.99 1.98 4.25
C CYS A 176 -56.43 1.47 5.63
N TRP A 177 -57.61 1.87 6.08
CA TRP A 177 -58.25 1.37 7.31
C TRP A 177 -59.68 0.85 7.07
N VAL A 178 -60.16 0.00 7.97
CA VAL A 178 -61.51 -0.58 7.87
C VAL A 178 -62.59 0.49 8.07
N ASN A 179 -63.62 0.48 7.23
CA ASN A 179 -64.61 1.55 7.03
C ASN A 179 -64.06 2.86 6.44
N GLN A 180 -62.88 2.86 5.83
CA GLN A 180 -62.51 3.92 4.89
C GLN A 180 -63.34 3.81 3.61
N ASP A 181 -63.63 4.95 2.99
CA ASP A 181 -64.22 5.03 1.64
C ASP A 181 -63.31 4.34 0.61
N TRP A 182 -63.90 3.58 -0.31
CA TRP A 182 -63.14 2.76 -1.26
C TRP A 182 -62.38 3.61 -2.30
N THR A 183 -62.94 4.74 -2.73
CA THR A 183 -62.27 5.67 -3.64
C THR A 183 -61.09 6.35 -2.93
N ASP A 184 -61.26 6.80 -1.68
CA ASP A 184 -60.16 7.35 -0.86
C ASP A 184 -59.04 6.33 -0.64
N CYS A 185 -59.37 5.07 -0.33
CA CYS A 185 -58.39 4.00 -0.19
C CYS A 185 -57.62 3.74 -1.50
N THR A 186 -58.33 3.64 -2.62
CA THR A 186 -57.74 3.48 -3.95
C THR A 186 -56.80 4.65 -4.30
N ASN A 187 -57.15 5.88 -3.91
CA ASN A 187 -56.30 7.06 -4.11
C ASN A 187 -54.99 7.02 -3.30
N LEU A 188 -54.96 6.38 -2.13
CA LEU A 188 -53.72 6.19 -1.36
C LEU A 188 -52.75 5.21 -2.06
N TYR A 189 -53.26 4.10 -2.59
CA TYR A 189 -52.46 3.20 -3.43
C TYR A 189 -51.94 3.90 -4.70
N VAL A 190 -52.78 4.68 -5.39
CA VAL A 190 -52.37 5.51 -6.53
C VAL A 190 -51.29 6.52 -6.13
N ALA A 191 -51.35 7.12 -4.95
CA ALA A 191 -50.32 8.04 -4.46
C ALA A 191 -48.98 7.32 -4.21
N SER A 192 -49.00 6.13 -3.59
CA SER A 192 -47.79 5.34 -3.34
C SER A 192 -47.14 4.84 -4.64
N TYR A 193 -47.94 4.36 -5.60
CA TYR A 193 -47.47 4.02 -6.94
C TYR A 193 -46.81 5.21 -7.64
N ASN A 194 -47.44 6.40 -7.61
CA ASN A 194 -46.86 7.58 -8.24
C ASN A 194 -45.58 8.08 -7.54
N ALA A 195 -45.39 7.80 -6.25
CA ALA A 195 -44.19 8.15 -5.52
C ALA A 195 -43.00 7.19 -5.79
N ALA A 196 -43.25 5.89 -5.95
CA ALA A 196 -42.20 4.87 -6.08
C ALA A 196 -41.91 4.42 -7.52
N CYS A 197 -42.91 4.44 -8.42
CA CYS A 197 -42.85 3.81 -9.74
C CYS A 197 -42.87 4.81 -10.92
N SER A 198 -43.37 6.03 -10.72
CA SER A 198 -43.66 6.95 -11.83
C SER A 198 -42.47 7.85 -12.18
N GLY A 199 -42.13 7.93 -13.47
CA GLY A 199 -41.09 8.84 -13.98
C GLY A 199 -39.63 8.44 -13.67
N VAL A 200 -39.40 7.21 -13.20
CA VAL A 200 -38.09 6.69 -12.79
C VAL A 200 -37.67 5.48 -13.62
N SER A 201 -36.36 5.23 -13.69
CA SER A 201 -35.81 4.00 -14.26
C SER A 201 -35.74 2.93 -13.17
N LEU A 202 -36.38 1.78 -13.40
CA LEU A 202 -36.50 0.71 -12.41
C LEU A 202 -35.59 -0.48 -12.73
N THR A 203 -35.24 -1.26 -11.71
CA THR A 203 -34.71 -2.62 -11.84
C THR A 203 -35.75 -3.56 -12.45
N ASP A 204 -35.36 -4.76 -12.90
CA ASP A 204 -36.30 -5.79 -13.34
C ASP A 204 -37.26 -6.22 -12.20
N SER A 205 -36.75 -6.27 -10.95
CA SER A 205 -37.54 -6.56 -9.75
C SER A 205 -38.52 -5.43 -9.41
N GLY A 206 -38.06 -4.19 -9.34
CA GLY A 206 -38.91 -3.02 -9.09
C GLY A 206 -39.97 -2.84 -10.18
N SER A 207 -39.63 -3.10 -11.45
CA SER A 207 -40.58 -3.11 -12.57
C SER A 207 -41.68 -4.15 -12.38
N ALA A 208 -41.35 -5.36 -11.90
CA ALA A 208 -42.33 -6.40 -11.62
C ALA A 208 -43.26 -6.02 -10.45
N VAL A 209 -42.72 -5.51 -9.35
CA VAL A 209 -43.50 -5.03 -8.18
C VAL A 209 -44.43 -3.89 -8.59
N CYS A 210 -43.93 -2.90 -9.32
CA CYS A 210 -44.74 -1.79 -9.84
C CYS A 210 -45.84 -2.25 -10.81
N THR A 211 -45.61 -3.30 -11.60
CA THR A 211 -46.63 -3.84 -12.52
C THR A 211 -47.76 -4.53 -11.76
N ASP A 212 -47.45 -5.42 -10.81
CA ASP A 212 -48.46 -6.11 -9.98
C ASP A 212 -49.29 -5.10 -9.15
N TYR A 213 -48.63 -4.08 -8.60
CA TYR A 213 -49.28 -3.01 -7.85
C TYR A 213 -50.19 -2.13 -8.74
N ALA A 214 -49.83 -1.90 -10.00
CA ALA A 214 -50.69 -1.20 -10.96
C ALA A 214 -51.91 -2.05 -11.37
N ASP A 215 -51.73 -3.34 -11.64
CA ASP A 215 -52.82 -4.27 -11.94
C ASP A 215 -53.78 -4.43 -10.74
N MET A 216 -53.27 -4.38 -9.51
CA MET A 216 -54.06 -4.33 -8.27
C MET A 216 -54.87 -3.02 -8.18
N ILE A 217 -54.26 -1.87 -8.46
CA ILE A 217 -54.94 -0.56 -8.48
C ILE A 217 -56.08 -0.52 -9.51
N GLU A 218 -55.88 -1.05 -10.72
CA GLU A 218 -56.95 -1.09 -11.74
C GLU A 218 -58.07 -2.08 -11.34
N GLN A 219 -57.73 -3.19 -10.67
CA GLN A 219 -58.74 -4.08 -10.07
C GLN A 219 -59.55 -3.39 -8.96
N MET A 220 -58.94 -2.52 -8.15
CA MET A 220 -59.66 -1.74 -7.14
C MET A 220 -60.61 -0.72 -7.79
N LYS A 221 -60.15 0.03 -8.80
CA LYS A 221 -60.98 0.96 -9.57
C LYS A 221 -62.15 0.27 -10.27
N ALA A 222 -61.94 -0.93 -10.78
CA ALA A 222 -62.99 -1.73 -11.43
C ALA A 222 -64.05 -2.29 -10.46
N GLN A 223 -63.78 -2.25 -9.15
CA GLN A 223 -64.69 -2.67 -8.08
C GLN A 223 -65.35 -1.48 -7.35
N ASP A 224 -65.01 -0.24 -7.71
CA ASP A 224 -65.49 0.97 -7.04
C ASP A 224 -67.00 1.23 -7.29
N GLY A 225 -67.68 1.85 -6.33
CA GLY A 225 -69.13 2.01 -6.32
C GLY A 225 -69.65 2.97 -5.25
N GLU A 226 -70.81 3.59 -5.50
CA GLU A 226 -71.39 4.58 -4.60
C GLU A 226 -71.69 3.97 -3.21
N GLY A 227 -71.02 4.48 -2.17
CA GLY A 227 -71.14 3.99 -0.80
C GLY A 227 -70.38 2.70 -0.50
N TYR A 228 -69.33 2.38 -1.26
CA TYR A 228 -68.46 1.24 -1.01
C TYR A 228 -67.37 1.61 0.02
N TYR A 229 -67.11 0.69 0.96
CA TYR A 229 -66.17 0.88 2.06
C TYR A 229 -65.26 -0.33 2.23
N VAL A 230 -64.05 -0.12 2.74
CA VAL A 230 -63.06 -1.17 3.02
C VAL A 230 -63.55 -2.06 4.16
N GLU A 231 -64.03 -3.27 3.84
CA GLU A 231 -64.47 -4.29 4.83
C GLU A 231 -63.29 -5.00 5.50
N THR A 232 -62.24 -5.32 4.73
CA THR A 232 -61.02 -5.99 5.22
C THR A 232 -59.77 -5.38 4.59
N LEU A 233 -58.66 -5.36 5.33
CA LEU A 233 -57.37 -4.92 4.81
C LEU A 233 -56.75 -6.05 3.96
N GLY A 234 -56.35 -5.71 2.74
CA GLY A 234 -55.64 -6.61 1.83
C GLY A 234 -54.15 -6.75 2.18
N GLY A 235 -53.47 -7.67 1.51
CA GLY A 235 -52.03 -7.92 1.69
C GLY A 235 -51.08 -6.92 1.02
N TYR A 236 -51.61 -5.83 0.44
CA TYR A 236 -50.81 -4.79 -0.21
C TYR A 236 -50.50 -3.65 0.77
N GLY A 237 -49.22 -3.31 0.92
CA GLY A 237 -48.74 -2.21 1.75
C GLY A 237 -48.33 -0.97 0.94
N GLY A 238 -47.49 -0.13 1.54
CA GLY A 238 -46.83 0.99 0.86
C GLY A 238 -45.63 0.54 0.03
N LEU A 239 -45.43 1.17 -1.13
CA LEU A 239 -44.21 1.02 -1.92
C LEU A 239 -43.09 1.96 -1.42
N HIS A 240 -41.88 1.41 -1.34
CA HIS A 240 -40.65 2.12 -1.00
C HIS A 240 -39.65 1.98 -2.15
N GLN A 241 -38.95 3.06 -2.46
CA GLN A 241 -37.95 3.12 -3.53
C GLN A 241 -36.54 3.23 -2.94
N THR A 242 -35.60 2.44 -3.43
CA THR A 242 -34.18 2.49 -3.07
C THR A 242 -33.33 2.55 -4.34
N ALA A 243 -32.30 3.41 -4.38
CA ALA A 243 -31.39 3.45 -5.53
C ALA A 243 -30.54 2.18 -5.59
N GLU A 244 -30.47 1.54 -6.76
CA GLU A 244 -29.58 0.38 -6.96
C GLU A 244 -28.14 0.87 -7.07
N ARG A 245 -27.26 0.28 -6.26
CA ARG A 245 -25.81 0.48 -6.33
C ARG A 245 -25.10 -0.74 -6.87
N ALA A 246 -24.14 -0.48 -7.75
CA ALA A 246 -23.17 -1.46 -8.19
C ALA A 246 -21.78 -1.09 -7.66
N THR A 247 -20.91 -2.08 -7.57
CA THR A 247 -19.48 -1.87 -7.32
C THR A 247 -18.69 -1.91 -8.62
N ARG A 248 -17.59 -1.17 -8.66
CA ARG A 248 -16.55 -1.28 -9.70
C ARG A 248 -15.18 -1.33 -9.05
N GLU A 249 -14.27 -2.02 -9.70
CA GLU A 249 -12.84 -1.91 -9.41
C GLU A 249 -12.29 -0.69 -10.16
N VAL A 250 -11.54 0.15 -9.46
CA VAL A 250 -10.91 1.38 -9.98
C VAL A 250 -9.43 1.33 -9.65
N SER A 251 -8.58 1.70 -10.60
CA SER A 251 -7.13 1.72 -10.36
C SER A 251 -6.67 3.04 -9.75
N ASN A 252 -5.65 2.96 -8.91
CA ASN A 252 -5.00 4.13 -8.32
C ASN A 252 -4.09 4.86 -9.32
N ASN A 253 -3.91 4.35 -10.54
CA ASN A 253 -3.03 4.89 -11.59
C ASN A 253 -1.58 5.07 -11.08
N ASP A 254 -1.15 4.19 -10.19
CA ASP A 254 0.10 4.23 -9.42
C ASP A 254 1.21 3.33 -10.00
N TYR A 255 0.94 2.64 -11.11
CA TYR A 255 1.90 1.77 -11.80
C TYR A 255 3.22 2.50 -12.11
N THR A 256 4.34 1.92 -11.69
CA THR A 256 5.67 2.32 -12.15
C THR A 256 6.45 1.11 -12.67
N PRO A 257 7.05 1.20 -13.88
CA PRO A 257 7.91 0.13 -14.39
C PRO A 257 9.20 0.04 -13.56
N ALA A 258 9.83 -1.14 -13.56
CA ALA A 258 11.12 -1.32 -12.88
C ALA A 258 12.20 -0.40 -13.47
N GLU A 259 12.87 0.38 -12.61
CA GLU A 259 14.06 1.12 -13.00
C GLU A 259 15.26 0.16 -12.98
N THR A 260 16.01 0.13 -14.08
CA THR A 260 17.07 -0.86 -14.30
C THR A 260 18.28 -0.28 -15.02
N HIS A 261 19.46 -0.83 -14.73
CA HIS A 261 20.70 -0.50 -15.42
C HIS A 261 21.52 -1.73 -15.81
N GLU A 262 22.50 -1.57 -16.70
CA GLU A 262 23.42 -2.65 -17.08
C GLU A 262 24.60 -2.72 -16.09
N ALA A 263 24.54 -3.68 -15.19
CA ALA A 263 25.58 -3.94 -14.21
C ALA A 263 26.63 -4.93 -14.75
N VAL A 264 27.91 -4.64 -14.50
CA VAL A 264 29.03 -5.43 -15.04
C VAL A 264 30.01 -5.84 -13.95
N CYS A 265 30.27 -7.14 -13.87
CA CYS A 265 31.20 -7.77 -12.93
C CYS A 265 32.40 -8.38 -13.66
N TYR A 266 33.57 -7.78 -13.48
CA TYR A 266 34.85 -8.26 -14.00
C TYR A 266 35.54 -9.16 -12.97
N LEU A 267 36.10 -10.28 -13.44
CA LEU A 267 36.87 -11.26 -12.64
C LEU A 267 36.17 -11.84 -11.39
N GLY A 268 34.88 -11.55 -11.19
CA GLY A 268 34.10 -11.98 -10.01
C GLY A 268 34.22 -11.08 -8.79
N PHE A 269 34.92 -9.94 -8.86
CA PHE A 269 35.10 -9.03 -7.70
C PHE A 269 35.31 -7.54 -8.04
N ILE A 270 35.33 -7.14 -9.32
CA ILE A 270 35.50 -5.73 -9.74
C ILE A 270 34.24 -5.27 -10.45
N GLY A 271 33.64 -4.16 -10.00
CA GLY A 271 32.34 -3.69 -10.49
C GLY A 271 31.17 -4.34 -9.75
N GLU A 272 29.98 -4.27 -10.34
CA GLU A 272 28.74 -4.68 -9.69
C GLU A 272 28.51 -6.18 -9.82
N CYS A 273 29.29 -6.90 -9.02
CA CYS A 273 29.20 -8.34 -8.81
C CYS A 273 28.01 -8.67 -7.90
N GLY A 274 26.81 -8.58 -8.47
CA GLY A 274 25.56 -8.89 -7.80
C GLY A 274 25.65 -10.22 -7.06
N THR A 275 25.40 -10.18 -5.75
CA THR A 275 25.04 -11.38 -5.02
C THR A 275 23.78 -11.93 -5.67
N SER A 276 23.76 -13.22 -6.02
CA SER A 276 22.50 -13.85 -6.38
C SER A 276 21.60 -13.76 -5.16
N THR A 277 20.62 -12.86 -5.20
CA THR A 277 19.51 -12.73 -4.26
C THR A 277 18.69 -14.00 -4.35
N ARG A 278 19.20 -15.02 -3.65
CA ARG A 278 18.57 -16.33 -3.50
C ARG A 278 17.16 -16.07 -3.01
N THR A 279 16.18 -16.33 -3.87
CA THR A 279 14.77 -16.14 -3.54
C THR A 279 14.46 -16.96 -2.29
N THR A 280 14.32 -16.28 -1.15
CA THR A 280 13.86 -16.89 0.09
C THR A 280 12.35 -17.06 -0.03
N THR A 281 11.95 -18.07 -0.80
CA THR A 281 10.57 -18.53 -0.87
C THR A 281 10.29 -19.32 0.41
N GLY A 282 9.59 -18.69 1.36
CA GLY A 282 9.32 -19.22 2.70
C GLY A 282 8.93 -18.11 3.66
#